data_AF-A0A2S5THB6-F1
#
_entry.id   AF-A0A2S5THB6-F1
#
_cell.length_a   1.000
_cell.length_b   1.000
_cell.length_c   1.000
_cell.angle_alpha   90.00
_cell.angle_beta   90.00
_cell.angle_gamma   90.00
#
_symmetry.space_group_name_H-M   'P 1'
#
loop_
_entity.id
_entity.type
_entity.pdbx_description
1 polymer ?
#
loop_
_entity_poly.entity_id
_entity_poly.type
_entity_poly.pdbx_seq_one_letter_code
_entity_poly.pdbx_strand_id
1 'polypeptide(L)'
;MARPMPRLAPVTRATPPAGKAEAAVTAGSCGPVIDSPGRIPWWPPRPAVASSKRTTERRAGGGVLHRLKTGDIVLFAGKSGTAESIKWVTLSRWSHVGLVLRLPQYGYPCLWEATTDATITCLDTGLCRPGVQLVPLEARLQEHDGDVACRSLEHELDEGALEQLLALRQQMRGRAYESNVLELMGAAYDGPFGEQLENLAELFCSELVAAAYQALGLIGRDGKASNEYVPADFSERWERLPWLRGRLGPEMMLKNG
;
A
#
# COMPACT_ATOMS: atom_id res chain seq x y z
N MET A 1 -19.91 16.53 -67.27
CA MET A 1 -21.07 16.87 -66.41
C MET A 1 -20.63 16.69 -64.96
N ALA A 2 -20.31 17.79 -64.28
CA ALA A 2 -19.82 17.80 -62.89
C ALA A 2 -20.97 18.25 -61.96
N ARG A 3 -21.23 17.48 -60.89
CA ARG A 3 -22.25 17.81 -59.88
C ARG A 3 -21.74 18.94 -58.96
N PRO A 4 -22.55 19.95 -58.62
CA PRO A 4 -22.10 21.03 -57.74
C PRO A 4 -22.05 20.57 -56.27
N MET A 5 -21.02 21.00 -55.55
CA MET A 5 -20.89 20.81 -54.11
C MET A 5 -21.78 21.78 -53.32
N PRO A 6 -22.35 21.36 -52.17
CA PRO A 6 -23.18 22.23 -51.33
C PRO A 6 -22.32 23.22 -50.51
N ARG A 7 -22.75 24.48 -50.45
CA ARG A 7 -22.17 25.53 -49.60
C ARG A 7 -22.51 25.29 -48.13
N LEU A 8 -21.50 25.28 -47.26
CA LEU A 8 -21.64 25.27 -45.80
C LEU A 8 -22.12 26.65 -45.31
N ALA A 9 -23.10 26.66 -44.40
CA ALA A 9 -23.60 27.85 -43.72
C ALA A 9 -22.71 28.21 -42.50
N PRO A 10 -22.57 29.49 -42.13
CA PRO A 10 -21.72 29.91 -41.02
C PRO A 10 -22.33 29.57 -39.65
N VAL A 11 -21.48 29.06 -38.75
CA VAL A 11 -21.79 28.74 -37.36
C VAL A 11 -21.91 30.03 -36.54
N THR A 12 -23.08 30.27 -35.94
CA THR A 12 -23.31 31.36 -34.99
C THR A 12 -22.82 30.97 -33.59
N ARG A 13 -22.07 31.89 -32.96
CA ARG A 13 -21.46 31.73 -31.63
C ARG A 13 -22.51 32.12 -30.57
N ALA A 14 -22.89 31.18 -29.70
CA ALA A 14 -23.83 31.43 -28.61
C ALA A 14 -23.15 32.15 -27.43
N THR A 15 -23.77 33.23 -26.95
CA THR A 15 -23.35 34.02 -25.78
C THR A 15 -23.96 33.42 -24.51
N PRO A 16 -23.21 33.26 -23.39
CA PRO A 16 -23.80 32.84 -22.12
C PRO A 16 -24.49 34.00 -21.38
N PRO A 17 -25.53 33.74 -20.57
CA PRO A 17 -26.29 34.77 -19.86
C PRO A 17 -25.59 35.29 -18.59
N ALA A 18 -25.83 36.57 -18.31
CA ALA A 18 -25.30 37.32 -17.18
C ALA A 18 -25.87 36.85 -15.84
N GLY A 19 -24.98 36.43 -14.92
CA GLY A 19 -25.28 36.19 -13.50
C GLY A 19 -24.99 37.43 -12.66
N LYS A 20 -25.94 37.80 -11.81
CA LYS A 20 -25.93 38.98 -10.93
C LYS A 20 -24.95 38.81 -9.76
N ALA A 21 -24.35 39.94 -9.37
CA ALA A 21 -23.76 40.21 -8.05
C ALA A 21 -24.82 40.00 -6.93
N GLU A 22 -24.54 39.84 -5.64
CA GLU A 22 -23.52 40.45 -4.77
C GLU A 22 -23.71 39.82 -3.37
N ALA A 23 -22.64 39.68 -2.57
CA ALA A 23 -22.67 39.91 -1.10
C ALA A 23 -21.26 39.74 -0.54
N ALA A 24 -20.63 40.89 -0.27
CA ALA A 24 -19.41 41.00 0.50
C ALA A 24 -19.70 40.85 2.01
N VAL A 25 -18.82 40.19 2.75
CA VAL A 25 -18.52 40.55 4.14
C VAL A 25 -17.01 40.61 4.30
N THR A 26 -16.61 41.69 4.94
CA THR A 26 -15.30 42.31 5.04
C THR A 26 -14.39 41.77 6.15
N ALA A 27 -13.11 42.09 5.97
CA ALA A 27 -12.13 42.56 6.97
C ALA A 27 -11.11 41.56 7.54
N GLY A 28 -9.84 41.94 7.40
CA GLY A 28 -8.72 41.42 8.19
C GLY A 28 -7.36 41.48 7.47
N SER A 29 -6.74 42.66 7.40
CA SER A 29 -5.41 42.89 6.82
C SER A 29 -4.24 42.56 7.76
N CYS A 30 -3.08 42.30 7.14
CA CYS A 30 -1.69 42.50 7.61
C CYS A 30 -0.95 41.38 8.36
N GLY A 31 0.19 40.95 7.78
CA GLY A 31 1.34 40.37 8.49
C GLY A 31 2.16 39.39 7.64
N PRO A 32 3.51 39.49 7.57
CA PRO A 32 4.30 38.94 6.47
C PRO A 32 4.65 37.45 6.60
N VAL A 33 4.98 36.86 5.45
CA VAL A 33 5.68 35.59 5.30
C VAL A 33 7.04 35.67 6.01
N ILE A 34 7.28 34.74 6.93
CA ILE A 34 8.61 34.38 7.42
C ILE A 34 8.85 32.91 7.09
N ASP A 35 9.86 32.71 6.26
CA ASP A 35 10.46 31.44 5.88
C ASP A 35 11.20 30.82 7.08
N SER A 36 11.07 29.51 7.24
CA SER A 36 11.92 28.68 8.11
C SER A 36 11.78 27.21 7.68
N PRO A 37 12.85 26.53 7.25
CA PRO A 37 12.83 25.10 6.98
C PRO A 37 13.07 24.36 8.30
N GLY A 38 12.05 23.68 8.83
CA GLY A 38 12.25 22.91 10.05
C GLY A 38 11.01 22.16 10.55
N ARG A 39 11.16 20.83 10.61
CA ARG A 39 10.31 19.80 11.22
C ARG A 39 9.06 19.37 10.47
N ILE A 40 9.14 18.11 10.04
CA ILE A 40 8.08 17.20 9.59
C ILE A 40 6.86 17.34 10.54
N PRO A 41 5.71 17.86 10.07
CA PRO A 41 4.62 18.23 10.97
C PRO A 41 3.53 17.16 11.07
N TRP A 42 2.86 17.22 12.22
CA TRP A 42 1.53 16.72 12.59
C TRP A 42 1.30 15.19 12.60
N TRP A 43 1.24 14.62 13.81
CA TRP A 43 0.66 13.29 14.05
C TRP A 43 -0.78 13.45 14.55
N PRO A 44 -1.76 12.68 14.03
CA PRO A 44 -3.10 12.62 14.63
C PRO A 44 -3.02 12.02 16.05
N PRO A 45 -4.00 12.31 16.92
CA PRO A 45 -4.04 11.74 18.28
C PRO A 45 -4.14 10.21 18.22
N ARG A 46 -3.54 9.56 19.21
CA ARG A 46 -3.58 8.11 19.40
C ARG A 46 -5.04 7.60 19.37
N PRO A 47 -5.40 6.65 18.49
CA PRO A 47 -6.67 5.97 18.62
C PRO A 47 -6.67 5.17 19.94
N ALA A 48 -7.80 5.19 20.64
CA ALA A 48 -7.98 4.38 21.84
C ALA A 48 -7.98 2.90 21.45
N VAL A 49 -6.95 2.17 21.86
CA VAL A 49 -6.93 0.71 21.73
C VAL A 49 -7.96 0.14 22.70
N ALA A 50 -8.97 -0.56 22.18
CA ALA A 50 -9.91 -1.29 23.01
C ALA A 50 -9.16 -2.46 23.68
N SER A 51 -9.19 -2.50 25.01
CA SER A 51 -8.58 -3.55 25.82
C SER A 51 -9.30 -4.88 25.58
N SER A 52 -8.73 -5.73 24.73
CA SER A 52 -9.23 -7.09 24.51
C SER A 52 -8.78 -8.00 25.66
N LYS A 53 -9.74 -8.76 26.19
CA LYS A 53 -9.57 -9.66 27.34
C LYS A 53 -8.59 -10.78 26.98
N ARG A 54 -7.61 -11.00 27.87
CA ARG A 54 -6.64 -12.10 27.83
C ARG A 54 -7.37 -13.44 27.75
N THR A 55 -7.25 -14.12 26.61
CA THR A 55 -7.44 -15.56 26.50
C THR A 55 -6.09 -16.17 26.16
N THR A 56 -5.59 -16.99 27.08
CA THR A 56 -4.29 -17.65 27.04
C THR A 56 -4.31 -18.84 26.08
N GLU A 57 -3.80 -18.68 24.85
CA GLU A 57 -3.37 -19.82 24.03
C GLU A 57 -2.06 -19.52 23.27
N ARG A 58 -1.07 -20.41 23.53
CA ARG A 58 0.21 -20.71 22.85
C ARG A 58 0.99 -19.58 22.17
N ARG A 59 1.89 -18.98 22.97
CA ARG A 59 3.03 -18.14 22.55
C ARG A 59 4.07 -18.91 21.73
N ALA A 60 4.00 -18.81 20.42
CA ALA A 60 5.18 -18.91 19.55
C ALA A 60 5.42 -17.60 18.77
N GLY A 61 4.35 -16.90 18.36
CA GLY A 61 4.43 -15.66 17.58
C GLY A 61 4.86 -14.40 18.34
N GLY A 62 4.40 -14.20 19.58
CA GLY A 62 4.67 -12.95 20.32
C GLY A 62 6.16 -12.65 20.59
N GLY A 63 6.99 -13.70 20.61
CA GLY A 63 8.46 -13.59 20.70
C GLY A 63 9.13 -13.17 19.40
N VAL A 64 8.52 -13.39 18.24
CA VAL A 64 9.09 -12.96 16.96
C VAL A 64 8.64 -11.54 16.63
N LEU A 65 7.38 -11.21 16.92
CA LEU A 65 6.81 -9.88 16.62
C LEU A 65 7.53 -8.72 17.31
N HIS A 66 8.06 -8.92 18.53
CA HIS A 66 8.82 -7.86 19.19
C HIS A 66 10.19 -7.60 18.56
N ARG A 67 10.73 -8.56 17.78
CA ARG A 67 12.02 -8.44 17.10
C ARG A 67 11.90 -7.80 15.72
N LEU A 68 10.72 -7.84 15.11
CA LEU A 68 10.49 -7.25 13.79
C LEU A 68 10.79 -5.75 13.82
N LYS A 69 11.57 -5.25 12.87
CA LYS A 69 11.97 -3.83 12.79
C LYS A 69 11.46 -3.18 11.50
N THR A 70 11.54 -1.85 11.45
CA THR A 70 11.21 -1.11 10.22
C THR A 70 12.08 -1.62 9.07
N GLY A 71 11.45 -1.97 7.95
CA GLY A 71 12.13 -2.53 6.78
C GLY A 71 11.99 -4.03 6.63
N ASP A 72 11.65 -4.76 7.70
CA ASP A 72 11.27 -6.17 7.61
C ASP A 72 9.99 -6.32 6.78
N ILE A 73 9.77 -7.49 6.20
CA ILE A 73 8.54 -7.80 5.46
C ILE A 73 7.78 -8.93 6.11
N VAL A 74 6.47 -8.98 5.83
CA VAL A 74 5.58 -10.07 6.20
C VAL A 74 4.92 -10.60 4.93
N LEU A 75 5.00 -11.92 4.74
CA LEU A 75 4.44 -12.68 3.63
C LEU A 75 3.23 -13.47 4.12
N PHE A 76 2.13 -13.44 3.38
CA PHE A 76 0.89 -14.12 3.71
C PHE A 76 0.51 -15.11 2.61
N ALA A 77 -0.10 -16.23 3.01
CA ALA A 77 -0.73 -17.20 2.12
C ALA A 77 -2.16 -17.48 2.60
N GLY A 78 -3.15 -17.54 1.69
CA GLY A 78 -4.55 -17.82 2.03
C GLY A 78 -4.80 -19.29 2.41
N LYS A 79 -5.92 -19.55 3.11
CA LYS A 79 -6.41 -20.90 3.40
C LYS A 79 -6.85 -21.54 2.10
N SER A 80 -6.15 -22.60 1.72
CA SER A 80 -6.34 -23.43 0.52
C SER A 80 -5.67 -22.88 -0.75
N GLY A 81 -4.63 -23.59 -1.20
CA GLY A 81 -4.21 -23.58 -2.59
C GLY A 81 -5.22 -24.31 -3.49
N THR A 82 -6.50 -23.92 -3.42
CA THR A 82 -7.58 -24.42 -4.29
C THR A 82 -8.59 -23.28 -4.46
N ALA A 83 -8.73 -22.67 -5.62
CA ALA A 83 -8.98 -23.35 -6.88
C ALA A 83 -8.13 -22.82 -8.04
N GLU A 84 -7.59 -23.72 -8.85
CA GLU A 84 -7.52 -23.64 -10.32
C GLU A 84 -7.24 -22.31 -11.08
N SER A 85 -6.58 -21.32 -10.49
CA SER A 85 -5.94 -20.21 -11.23
C SER A 85 -4.42 -20.32 -11.16
N ILE A 86 -3.98 -21.52 -11.53
CA ILE A 86 -2.75 -21.80 -12.25
C ILE A 86 -1.46 -21.31 -11.58
N LYS A 87 -0.83 -22.25 -10.86
CA LYS A 87 0.56 -22.77 -10.96
C LYS A 87 1.63 -22.13 -11.89
N TRP A 88 1.38 -21.10 -12.70
CA TRP A 88 2.26 -20.67 -13.79
C TRP A 88 2.70 -19.21 -13.84
N VAL A 89 2.27 -18.32 -12.93
CA VAL A 89 2.80 -16.92 -12.97
C VAL A 89 3.81 -16.61 -11.86
N THR A 90 3.73 -17.22 -10.67
CA THR A 90 4.65 -16.84 -9.55
C THR A 90 5.39 -17.99 -8.86
N LEU A 91 4.99 -19.27 -9.04
CA LEU A 91 5.59 -20.47 -8.41
C LEU A 91 5.84 -20.37 -6.88
N SER A 92 5.18 -19.44 -6.20
CA SER A 92 5.31 -19.16 -4.78
C SER A 92 4.01 -19.47 -4.06
N ARG A 93 4.10 -19.87 -2.79
CA ARG A 93 2.94 -20.06 -1.90
C ARG A 93 2.39 -18.74 -1.37
N TRP A 94 3.20 -17.68 -1.44
CA TRP A 94 2.90 -16.38 -0.87
C TRP A 94 2.10 -15.55 -1.88
N SER A 95 0.91 -15.13 -1.47
CA SER A 95 -0.02 -14.32 -2.26
C SER A 95 0.03 -12.84 -1.89
N HIS A 96 0.60 -12.48 -0.75
CA HIS A 96 0.59 -11.07 -0.32
C HIS A 96 1.84 -10.73 0.48
N VAL A 97 2.29 -9.48 0.36
CA VAL A 97 3.44 -8.94 1.09
C VAL A 97 3.15 -7.56 1.66
N GLY A 98 3.59 -7.31 2.89
CA GLY A 98 3.53 -5.99 3.50
C GLY A 98 4.84 -5.64 4.20
N LEU A 99 5.06 -4.34 4.38
CA LEU A 99 6.26 -3.80 5.03
C LEU A 99 5.99 -3.54 6.52
N VAL A 100 6.89 -3.99 7.39
CA VAL A 100 6.85 -3.67 8.81
C VAL A 100 7.32 -2.23 9.02
N LEU A 101 6.53 -1.46 9.77
CA LEU A 101 6.90 -0.14 10.29
C LEU A 101 6.80 -0.13 11.82
N ARG A 102 7.90 0.18 12.49
CA ARG A 102 7.88 0.57 13.91
C ARG A 102 7.86 2.08 14.03
N LEU A 103 6.68 2.61 14.34
CA LEU A 103 6.49 4.04 14.53
C LEU A 103 6.48 4.39 16.03
N PRO A 104 7.24 5.40 16.49
CA PRO A 104 7.39 5.71 17.92
C PRO A 104 6.06 5.94 18.66
N GLN A 105 5.02 6.43 17.98
CA GLN A 105 3.73 6.75 18.59
C GLN A 105 2.92 5.52 19.04
N TYR A 106 3.11 4.36 18.40
CA TYR A 106 2.29 3.16 18.62
C TYR A 106 2.91 2.17 19.62
N GLY A 107 4.24 2.05 19.68
CA GLY A 107 4.92 1.12 20.60
C GLY A 107 4.80 -0.36 20.22
N TYR A 108 4.19 -0.68 19.08
CA TYR A 108 4.06 -2.02 18.50
C TYR A 108 4.39 -1.98 16.99
N PRO A 109 4.75 -3.11 16.36
CA PRO A 109 4.94 -3.16 14.91
C PRO A 109 3.61 -2.97 14.19
N CYS A 110 3.61 -2.13 13.17
CA CYS A 110 2.52 -1.96 12.23
C CYS A 110 2.88 -2.61 10.89
N LEU A 111 1.87 -3.05 10.15
CA LEU A 111 2.00 -3.50 8.78
C LEU A 111 1.51 -2.40 7.85
N TRP A 112 2.35 -2.02 6.89
CA TRP A 112 2.00 -1.12 5.82
C TRP A 112 1.83 -1.94 4.53
N GLU A 113 0.63 -1.96 3.99
CA GLU A 113 0.21 -2.85 2.91
C GLU A 113 -0.77 -2.16 1.96
N ALA A 114 -0.81 -2.61 0.70
CA ALA A 114 -1.89 -2.32 -0.23
C ALA A 114 -2.76 -3.57 -0.34
N THR A 115 -4.02 -3.51 0.07
CA THR A 115 -4.89 -4.69 0.11
C THR A 115 -6.34 -4.32 -0.17
N THR A 116 -7.10 -5.31 -0.63
CA THR A 116 -8.57 -5.24 -0.75
C THR A 116 -9.28 -5.51 0.57
N ASP A 117 -8.56 -5.98 1.59
CA ASP A 117 -9.11 -6.22 2.92
C ASP A 117 -9.50 -4.91 3.62
N ALA A 118 -10.72 -4.87 4.14
CA ALA A 118 -11.34 -3.72 4.78
C ALA A 118 -11.91 -4.05 6.16
N THR A 119 -11.30 -5.02 6.85
CA THR A 119 -11.71 -5.51 8.17
C THR A 119 -11.07 -4.70 9.31
N ILE A 120 -9.80 -4.32 9.17
CA ILE A 120 -9.05 -3.58 10.20
C ILE A 120 -9.08 -2.07 9.95
N THR A 121 -9.23 -1.29 11.02
CA THR A 121 -9.15 0.18 10.93
C THR A 121 -7.72 0.62 10.61
N CYS A 122 -7.56 1.30 9.49
CA CYS A 122 -6.30 1.93 9.12
C CYS A 122 -5.94 3.05 10.10
N LEU A 123 -4.76 2.95 10.70
CA LEU A 123 -4.22 3.91 11.67
C LEU A 123 -3.97 5.30 11.07
N ASP A 124 -3.80 5.38 9.75
CA ASP A 124 -3.59 6.65 9.05
C ASP A 124 -4.90 7.38 8.72
N THR A 125 -5.95 6.66 8.35
CA THR A 125 -7.20 7.27 7.88
C THR A 125 -8.32 7.21 8.92
N GLY A 126 -8.21 6.33 9.91
CA GLY A 126 -9.29 6.02 10.86
C GLY A 126 -10.45 5.27 10.21
N LEU A 127 -10.29 4.73 9.00
CA LEU A 127 -11.34 4.05 8.23
C LEU A 127 -10.95 2.60 7.95
N CYS A 128 -11.94 1.71 7.87
CA CYS A 128 -11.79 0.37 7.33
C CYS A 128 -12.19 0.40 5.85
N ARG A 129 -11.22 0.37 4.93
CA ARG A 129 -11.49 0.39 3.48
C ARG A 129 -10.34 -0.23 2.68
N PRO A 130 -10.60 -0.76 1.47
CA PRO A 130 -9.57 -1.18 0.55
C PRO A 130 -8.60 -0.05 0.20
N GLY A 131 -7.31 -0.38 0.06
CA GLY A 131 -6.28 0.53 -0.43
C GLY A 131 -4.95 0.37 0.30
N VAL A 132 -4.13 1.42 0.20
CA VAL A 132 -2.92 1.53 1.01
C VAL A 132 -3.33 1.86 2.44
N GLN A 133 -2.97 0.97 3.37
CA GLN A 133 -3.28 1.12 4.78
C GLN A 133 -2.13 0.77 5.71
N LEU A 134 -2.17 1.37 6.90
CA LEU A 134 -1.29 1.03 8.01
C LEU A 134 -2.14 0.42 9.12
N VAL A 135 -1.88 -0.83 9.50
CA VAL A 135 -2.66 -1.55 10.51
C VAL A 135 -1.75 -2.12 11.61
N PRO A 136 -2.25 -2.37 12.84
CA PRO A 136 -1.49 -3.13 13.83
C PRO A 136 -1.20 -4.53 13.31
N LEU A 137 0.09 -4.94 13.26
CA LEU A 137 0.46 -6.23 12.69
C LEU A 137 -0.19 -7.41 13.43
N GLU A 138 -0.27 -7.33 14.76
CA GLU A 138 -0.93 -8.36 15.58
C GLU A 138 -2.39 -8.57 15.17
N ALA A 139 -3.15 -7.50 14.94
CA ALA A 139 -4.55 -7.60 14.50
C ALA A 139 -4.64 -8.26 13.12
N ARG A 140 -3.76 -7.88 12.19
CA ARG A 140 -3.69 -8.48 10.85
C ARG A 140 -3.39 -9.97 10.89
N LEU A 141 -2.51 -10.42 11.78
CA LEU A 141 -2.19 -11.84 11.98
C LEU A 141 -3.35 -12.62 12.58
N GLN A 142 -4.10 -12.01 13.50
CA GLN A 142 -5.24 -12.66 14.15
C GLN A 142 -6.37 -12.91 13.15
N GLU A 143 -6.67 -11.93 12.30
CA GLU A 143 -7.73 -12.04 11.29
C GLU A 143 -7.32 -12.87 10.07
N HIS A 144 -6.01 -13.00 9.79
CA HIS A 144 -5.56 -13.70 8.59
C HIS A 144 -5.85 -15.19 8.60
N ASP A 145 -6.69 -15.57 7.66
CA ASP A 145 -7.03 -16.86 7.10
C ASP A 145 -5.94 -17.87 6.68
N GLY A 146 -4.75 -18.00 7.29
CA GLY A 146 -3.70 -18.89 6.71
C GLY A 146 -2.26 -18.73 7.22
N ASP A 147 -1.30 -19.18 6.41
CA ASP A 147 0.12 -19.15 6.75
C ASP A 147 0.69 -17.73 6.64
N VAL A 148 1.59 -17.39 7.58
CA VAL A 148 2.28 -16.11 7.59
C VAL A 148 3.74 -16.32 7.96
N ALA A 149 4.65 -15.75 7.19
CA ALA A 149 6.07 -15.68 7.50
C ALA A 149 6.56 -14.23 7.53
N CYS A 150 7.67 -13.97 8.21
CA CYS A 150 8.41 -12.73 8.08
C CYS A 150 9.82 -12.98 7.57
N ARG A 151 10.39 -11.96 6.93
CA ARG A 151 11.81 -11.92 6.57
C ARG A 151 12.40 -10.62 7.07
N SER A 152 13.51 -10.72 7.80
CA SER A 152 14.17 -9.54 8.36
C SER A 152 15.08 -8.86 7.35
N LEU A 153 15.08 -7.54 7.31
CA LEU A 153 16.04 -6.77 6.53
C LEU A 153 17.41 -6.82 7.21
N GLU A 154 18.38 -7.43 6.52
CA GLU A 154 19.77 -7.51 6.94
C GLU A 154 20.55 -6.26 6.50
N HIS A 155 20.02 -5.11 6.85
CA HIS A 155 20.62 -3.80 6.66
C HIS A 155 20.14 -2.85 7.74
N GLU A 156 21.03 -2.03 8.26
CA GLU A 156 20.65 -0.95 9.18
C GLU A 156 20.25 0.27 8.37
N LEU A 157 19.06 0.80 8.67
CA LEU A 157 18.54 1.99 8.00
C LEU A 157 19.04 3.23 8.73
N ASP A 158 19.72 4.10 7.98
CA ASP A 158 20.06 5.43 8.49
C ASP A 158 18.82 6.35 8.56
N GLU A 159 18.98 7.48 9.26
CA GLU A 159 17.91 8.44 9.48
C GLU A 159 17.36 8.99 8.15
N GLY A 160 18.23 9.26 7.17
CA GLY A 160 17.82 9.78 5.86
C GLY A 160 16.99 8.78 5.05
N ALA A 161 17.35 7.50 5.07
CA ALA A 161 16.56 6.43 4.46
C ALA A 161 15.18 6.32 5.14
N LEU A 162 15.14 6.38 6.47
CA LEU A 162 13.89 6.35 7.22
C LEU A 162 13.00 7.55 6.89
N GLU A 163 13.56 8.75 6.77
CA GLU A 163 12.84 9.96 6.34
C GLU A 163 12.21 9.79 4.94
N GLN A 164 12.96 9.23 3.98
CA GLN A 164 12.46 8.97 2.63
C GLN A 164 11.30 7.97 2.62
N LEU A 165 11.38 6.91 3.43
CA LEU A 165 10.30 5.94 3.60
C LEU A 165 9.05 6.59 4.20
N LEU A 166 9.22 7.41 5.24
CA LEU A 166 8.09 8.11 5.87
C LEU A 166 7.45 9.14 4.94
N ALA A 167 8.25 9.83 4.12
CA ALA A 167 7.75 10.73 3.09
C ALA A 167 6.93 9.98 2.02
N LEU A 168 7.42 8.84 1.53
CA LEU A 168 6.67 7.99 0.61
C LEU A 168 5.35 7.54 1.22
N ARG A 169 5.36 7.09 2.49
CA ARG A 169 4.15 6.71 3.20
C ARG A 169 3.12 7.85 3.26
N GLN A 170 3.55 9.08 3.53
CA GLN A 170 2.62 10.23 3.53
C GLN A 170 2.06 10.50 2.14
N GLN A 171 2.84 10.36 1.07
CA GLN A 171 2.37 10.53 -0.31
C GLN A 171 1.35 9.46 -0.74
N MET A 172 1.47 8.25 -0.20
CA MET A 172 0.59 7.12 -0.48
C MET A 172 -0.61 7.05 0.47
N ARG A 173 -0.64 7.89 1.51
CA ARG A 173 -1.66 7.85 2.57
C ARG A 173 -3.06 8.00 1.99
N GLY A 174 -3.91 7.01 2.27
CA GLY A 174 -5.30 7.05 1.86
C GLY A 174 -5.52 6.91 0.36
N ARG A 175 -4.52 6.49 -0.43
CA ARG A 175 -4.78 6.02 -1.79
C ARG A 175 -5.72 4.82 -1.72
N ALA A 176 -6.96 5.05 -2.12
CA ALA A 176 -7.95 3.98 -2.26
C ALA A 176 -7.62 3.18 -3.51
N TYR A 177 -8.03 1.92 -3.52
CA TYR A 177 -8.31 1.28 -4.79
C TYR A 177 -9.46 2.03 -5.45
N GLU A 178 -9.21 2.71 -6.56
CA GLU A 178 -10.32 3.25 -7.35
C GLU A 178 -11.09 2.08 -7.95
N SER A 179 -12.41 2.07 -7.77
CA SER A 179 -13.31 1.07 -8.36
C SER A 179 -13.11 0.98 -9.87
N ASN A 180 -12.84 2.11 -10.52
CA ASN A 180 -12.56 2.18 -11.95
C ASN A 180 -11.24 1.48 -12.33
N VAL A 181 -10.21 1.50 -11.48
CA VAL A 181 -8.95 0.76 -11.73
C VAL A 181 -9.19 -0.75 -11.62
N LEU A 182 -9.98 -1.17 -10.63
CA LEU A 182 -10.40 -2.56 -10.47
C LEU A 182 -11.27 -3.02 -11.66
N GLU A 183 -12.20 -2.18 -12.12
CA GLU A 183 -13.07 -2.45 -13.28
C GLU A 183 -12.29 -2.45 -14.60
N LEU A 184 -11.36 -1.51 -14.82
CA LEU A 184 -10.55 -1.43 -16.05
C LEU A 184 -9.61 -2.63 -16.18
N MET A 185 -9.01 -3.06 -15.06
CA MET A 185 -8.16 -4.25 -15.03
C MET A 185 -8.96 -5.55 -15.04
N GLY A 186 -10.19 -5.54 -14.50
CA GLY A 186 -11.15 -6.64 -14.66
C GLY A 186 -11.65 -6.79 -16.10
N ALA A 187 -11.90 -5.68 -16.80
CA ALA A 187 -12.33 -5.68 -18.20
C ALA A 187 -11.22 -6.07 -19.20
N ALA A 188 -9.95 -5.96 -18.81
CA ALA A 188 -8.81 -6.43 -19.60
C ALA A 188 -8.65 -7.96 -19.57
N TYR A 189 -9.44 -8.68 -18.78
CA TYR A 189 -9.41 -10.14 -18.64
C TYR A 189 -10.83 -10.73 -18.49
N ASP A 190 -11.40 -11.22 -19.60
CA ASP A 190 -12.75 -11.81 -19.68
C ASP A 190 -12.77 -13.27 -19.14
N GLY A 191 -12.61 -13.44 -17.83
CA GLY A 191 -12.62 -14.75 -17.14
C GLY A 191 -13.70 -14.87 -16.06
N PRO A 192 -14.33 -16.05 -15.84
CA PRO A 192 -15.46 -16.18 -14.93
C PRO A 192 -14.98 -16.37 -13.49
N PHE A 193 -15.50 -15.54 -12.57
CA PHE A 193 -15.39 -15.60 -11.09
C PHE A 193 -14.18 -14.90 -10.44
N GLY A 194 -14.47 -13.83 -9.66
CA GLY A 194 -13.98 -13.53 -8.30
C GLY A 194 -12.49 -13.33 -7.99
N GLU A 195 -11.59 -14.02 -8.67
CA GLU A 195 -10.15 -14.13 -8.32
C GLU A 195 -9.32 -12.93 -8.76
N GLN A 196 -9.93 -11.99 -9.49
CA GLN A 196 -9.26 -10.79 -9.99
C GLN A 196 -8.89 -9.82 -8.86
N LEU A 197 -9.71 -9.70 -7.82
CA LEU A 197 -9.48 -8.74 -6.74
C LEU A 197 -8.25 -9.10 -5.90
N GLU A 198 -8.03 -10.38 -5.66
CA GLU A 198 -6.87 -10.89 -4.93
C GLU A 198 -5.61 -10.67 -5.78
N ASN A 199 -5.60 -11.12 -7.04
CA ASN A 199 -4.49 -10.92 -7.98
C ASN A 199 -4.06 -9.46 -8.14
N LEU A 200 -5.03 -8.53 -8.17
CA LEU A 200 -4.76 -7.10 -8.18
C LEU A 200 -4.12 -6.65 -6.87
N ALA A 201 -4.69 -7.02 -5.72
CA ALA A 201 -4.08 -6.75 -4.42
C ALA A 201 -2.64 -7.26 -4.34
N GLU A 202 -2.35 -8.44 -4.90
CA GLU A 202 -0.99 -9.00 -4.96
C GLU A 202 -0.04 -8.07 -5.72
N LEU A 203 -0.40 -7.63 -6.93
CA LEU A 203 0.47 -6.79 -7.77
C LEU A 203 0.77 -5.44 -7.10
N PHE A 204 -0.24 -4.83 -6.49
CA PHE A 204 -0.07 -3.53 -5.83
C PHE A 204 0.62 -3.65 -4.46
N CYS A 205 0.51 -4.78 -3.76
CA CYS A 205 1.21 -4.98 -2.48
C CYS A 205 2.72 -5.11 -2.69
N SER A 206 3.16 -5.91 -3.67
CA SER A 206 4.56 -6.03 -4.03
C SER A 206 5.11 -4.75 -4.66
N GLU A 207 4.33 -4.04 -5.48
CA GLU A 207 4.67 -2.69 -5.97
C GLU A 207 4.95 -1.72 -4.83
N LEU A 208 4.09 -1.70 -3.81
CA LEU A 208 4.23 -0.81 -2.65
C LEU A 208 5.52 -1.10 -1.88
N VAL A 209 5.81 -2.39 -1.63
CA VAL A 209 7.03 -2.81 -0.92
C VAL A 209 8.28 -2.55 -1.77
N ALA A 210 8.23 -2.78 -3.08
CA ALA A 210 9.32 -2.46 -3.99
C ALA A 210 9.61 -0.95 -4.02
N ALA A 211 8.56 -0.12 -4.13
CA ALA A 211 8.69 1.34 -4.06
C ALA A 211 9.31 1.80 -2.73
N ALA A 212 8.94 1.15 -1.62
CA ALA A 212 9.55 1.40 -0.33
C ALA A 212 11.05 1.04 -0.32
N TYR A 213 11.42 -0.12 -0.85
CA TYR A 213 12.83 -0.54 -0.92
C TYR A 213 13.66 0.33 -1.89
N GLN A 214 13.05 0.85 -2.95
CA GLN A 214 13.66 1.83 -3.85
C GLN A 214 13.81 3.21 -3.19
N ALA A 215 12.86 3.62 -2.35
CA ALA A 215 12.96 4.84 -1.55
C ALA A 215 14.02 4.71 -0.44
N LEU A 216 14.22 3.50 0.10
CA LEU A 216 15.34 3.22 1.01
C LEU A 216 16.69 3.09 0.27
N GLY A 217 16.70 3.10 -1.07
CA GLY A 217 17.88 2.85 -1.89
C GLY A 217 18.48 1.46 -1.68
N LEU A 218 17.68 0.48 -1.26
CA LEU A 218 18.10 -0.90 -1.04
C LEU A 218 18.16 -1.67 -2.35
N ILE A 219 17.22 -1.42 -3.26
CA ILE A 219 17.11 -2.09 -4.56
C ILE A 219 17.16 -1.06 -5.70
N GLY A 220 17.63 -1.50 -6.86
CA GLY A 220 17.73 -0.69 -8.07
C GLY A 220 16.36 -0.24 -8.59
N ARG A 221 16.37 0.90 -9.28
CA ARG A 221 15.24 1.37 -10.09
C ARG A 221 15.32 0.89 -11.54
N ASP A 222 16.46 0.32 -11.92
CA ASP A 222 16.80 -0.04 -13.29
C ASP A 222 16.65 -1.56 -13.48
N GLY A 223 15.69 -2.00 -14.30
CA GLY A 223 15.61 -3.39 -14.79
C GLY A 223 14.22 -4.03 -14.74
N LYS A 224 13.29 -3.48 -13.98
CA LYS A 224 11.87 -3.82 -13.95
C LYS A 224 11.09 -2.56 -13.62
N ALA A 225 10.09 -2.19 -14.41
CA ALA A 225 9.15 -1.17 -13.96
C ALA A 225 8.46 -1.69 -12.69
N SER A 226 8.14 -0.83 -11.71
CA SER A 226 7.67 -1.27 -10.38
C SER A 226 6.47 -2.24 -10.46
N ASN A 227 5.70 -2.18 -11.55
CA ASN A 227 4.58 -3.06 -11.91
C ASN A 227 4.93 -4.50 -12.30
N GLU A 228 6.19 -4.92 -12.19
CA GLU A 228 6.63 -6.30 -12.45
C GLU A 228 7.04 -7.07 -11.20
N TYR A 229 6.90 -6.46 -10.02
CA TYR A 229 7.14 -7.16 -8.76
C TYR A 229 5.89 -7.92 -8.35
N VAL A 230 6.06 -9.18 -7.96
CA VAL A 230 5.03 -10.03 -7.36
C VAL A 230 5.48 -10.46 -5.96
N PRO A 231 4.57 -10.92 -5.07
CA PRO A 231 4.95 -11.40 -3.73
C PRO A 231 6.04 -12.48 -3.75
N ALA A 232 6.10 -13.30 -4.82
CA ALA A 232 7.15 -14.30 -5.01
C ALA A 232 8.56 -13.72 -5.08
N ASP A 233 8.75 -12.52 -5.66
CA ASP A 233 10.06 -11.87 -5.75
C ASP A 233 10.62 -11.51 -4.36
N PHE A 234 9.77 -11.50 -3.33
CA PHE A 234 10.12 -11.27 -1.92
C PHE A 234 10.21 -12.56 -1.09
N SER A 235 9.94 -13.72 -1.67
CA SER A 235 10.06 -15.02 -1.00
C SER A 235 11.49 -15.52 -0.97
N GLU A 236 11.86 -16.32 0.03
CA GLU A 236 13.21 -16.91 0.13
C GLU A 236 13.51 -17.81 -1.07
N ARG A 237 12.50 -18.55 -1.55
CA ARG A 237 12.67 -19.50 -2.66
C ARG A 237 12.88 -18.84 -4.02
N TRP A 238 12.29 -17.66 -4.24
CA TRP A 238 12.22 -17.01 -5.56
C TRP A 238 12.71 -15.57 -5.55
N GLU A 239 13.52 -15.17 -4.56
CA GLU A 239 13.97 -13.79 -4.43
C GLU A 239 14.66 -13.29 -5.70
N ARG A 240 14.13 -12.20 -6.28
CA ARG A 240 14.64 -11.56 -7.51
C ARG A 240 14.72 -10.05 -7.35
N LEU A 241 15.10 -9.61 -6.17
CA LEU A 241 15.28 -8.20 -5.86
C LEU A 241 16.67 -7.74 -6.34
N PRO A 242 16.76 -6.65 -7.13
CA PRO A 242 18.03 -6.13 -7.63
C PRO A 242 18.73 -5.32 -6.52
N TRP A 243 19.22 -6.01 -5.49
CA TRP A 243 19.87 -5.38 -4.34
C TRP A 243 21.06 -4.52 -4.74
N LEU A 244 21.02 -3.26 -4.34
CA LEU A 244 22.17 -2.34 -4.32
C LEU A 244 22.92 -2.48 -2.99
N ARG A 245 22.20 -2.71 -1.90
CA ARG A 245 22.72 -2.89 -0.54
C ARG A 245 21.73 -3.63 0.35
N GLY A 246 22.24 -4.40 1.30
CA GLY A 246 21.42 -5.24 2.16
C GLY A 246 20.90 -6.49 1.47
N ARG A 247 20.07 -7.24 2.19
CA ARG A 247 19.29 -8.39 1.71
C ARG A 247 18.18 -8.73 2.69
N LEU A 248 17.29 -9.63 2.33
CA LEU A 248 16.36 -10.25 3.26
C LEU A 248 16.95 -11.54 3.85
N GLY A 249 16.78 -11.74 5.15
CA GLY A 249 17.09 -13.00 5.82
C GLY A 249 16.13 -14.14 5.44
N PRO A 250 16.25 -15.31 6.09
CA PRO A 250 15.40 -16.46 5.82
C PRO A 250 13.93 -16.22 6.22
N GLU A 251 13.01 -17.00 5.65
CA GLU A 251 11.61 -17.04 6.04
C GLU A 251 11.46 -17.62 7.46
N MET A 252 10.92 -16.82 8.37
CA MET A 252 10.57 -17.23 9.72
C MET A 252 9.05 -17.26 9.88
N MET A 253 8.48 -18.44 10.14
CA MET A 253 7.04 -18.60 10.32
C MET A 253 6.53 -17.82 11.55
N LEU A 254 5.50 -17.00 11.33
CA LEU A 254 4.76 -16.27 12.36
C LEU A 254 3.46 -17.00 12.73
N LYS A 255 2.80 -17.61 11.74
CA LYS A 255 1.52 -18.32 11.88
C LYS A 255 1.46 -19.46 10.86
N ASN A 256 0.93 -20.61 11.28
CA ASN A 256 0.56 -21.70 10.38
C ASN A 256 -0.98 -21.72 10.29
N GLY A 257 -1.50 -21.89 9.07
CA GLY A 257 -2.93 -21.95 8.75
C GLY A 257 -3.59 -23.28 9.07
#